data_AF-W4VJC8-F1
#
_entry.id   AF-W4VJC8-F1
#
_cell.length_a   1.000
_cell.length_b   1.000
_cell.length_c   1.000
_cell.angle_alpha   90.00
_cell.angle_beta   90.00
_cell.angle_gamma   90.00
#
_symmetry.space_group_name_H-M   'P 1'
#
loop_
_entity.id
_entity.type
_entity.pdbx_description
1 polymer ?
#
loop_
_entity_poly.entity_id
_entity_poly.type
_entity_poly.pdbx_seq_one_letter_code
_entity_poly.pdbx_strand_id
1 'polypeptide(L)'
;MVKNRWNKRRIGSPPKNQLIFISFFLFILCMIASLLIVNEGGIKPVLLNYAKIRVSAIANQAMGIAVSKKISEDLETKELYQVQLDDQGRVENYIFNAEVENRVQRNIQYRVENFLKLLEKGERPETGVPIEVELDLEPDEQKLLEDVRERGLLVEVPVGQALGIPILANLGPKIPVNMEVIGSVGTKITSELTQTGINGALIQVNVHIEVEMMVVIPFASDTVKSVQDIPVTKLFHPGDVPEYYHDGGEGSSNLSVPIESDFIE
;
A
#
# COMPACT_ATOMS: atom_id res chain seq x y z
N MET A 1 58.80 60.85 -1.12
CA MET A 1 57.47 60.36 -1.58
C MET A 1 57.64 59.61 -2.90
N VAL A 2 57.62 58.27 -2.87
CA VAL A 2 57.72 57.43 -4.07
C VAL A 2 56.30 57.15 -4.56
N LYS A 3 55.90 57.74 -5.69
CA LYS A 3 54.60 57.49 -6.32
C LYS A 3 54.65 56.14 -7.05
N ASN A 4 54.14 55.11 -6.39
CA ASN A 4 53.97 53.77 -6.95
C ASN A 4 52.87 53.82 -8.05
N ARG A 5 53.27 53.85 -9.32
CA ARG A 5 52.32 53.84 -10.46
C ARG A 5 51.95 52.39 -10.76
N TRP A 6 50.84 51.92 -10.20
CA TRP A 6 50.22 50.67 -10.61
C TRP A 6 49.80 50.77 -12.07
N ASN A 7 50.58 50.14 -12.95
CA ASN A 7 50.25 50.00 -14.35
C ASN A 7 49.03 49.07 -14.48
N LYS A 8 47.82 49.64 -14.48
CA LYS A 8 46.61 48.91 -14.87
C LYS A 8 46.76 48.51 -16.33
N ARG A 9 47.23 47.29 -16.59
CA ARG A 9 47.18 46.67 -17.92
C ARG A 9 45.71 46.67 -18.34
N ARG A 10 45.36 47.54 -19.29
CA ARG A 10 44.06 47.49 -19.96
C ARG A 10 44.06 46.19 -20.74
N ILE A 11 43.36 45.18 -20.22
CA ILE A 11 43.05 43.96 -20.97
C ILE A 11 42.27 44.45 -22.18
N GLY A 12 42.91 44.45 -23.35
CA GLY A 12 42.24 44.82 -24.59
C GLY A 12 41.07 43.86 -24.82
N SER A 13 39.96 44.39 -25.34
CA SER A 13 38.81 43.55 -25.70
C SER A 13 39.29 42.41 -26.60
N PRO A 14 38.93 41.14 -26.30
CA PRO A 14 39.38 40.01 -27.11
C PRO A 14 38.95 40.21 -28.58
N PRO A 15 39.77 39.77 -29.56
CA PRO A 15 39.43 39.86 -30.97
C PRO A 15 38.08 39.17 -31.25
N LYS A 16 37.27 39.76 -32.14
CA LYS A 16 35.86 39.36 -32.39
C LYS A 16 35.68 37.85 -32.64
N ASN A 17 36.62 37.21 -33.33
CA ASN A 17 36.57 35.77 -33.62
C ASN A 17 36.73 34.91 -32.36
N GLN A 18 37.62 35.29 -31.44
CA GLN A 18 37.79 34.58 -30.16
C GLN A 18 36.55 34.71 -29.28
N LEU A 19 35.87 35.85 -29.33
CA LEU A 19 34.63 36.10 -28.60
C LEU A 19 33.50 35.16 -29.07
N ILE A 20 33.40 34.92 -30.39
CA ILE A 20 32.45 33.97 -30.99
C ILE A 20 32.78 32.53 -30.57
N PHE A 21 34.04 32.11 -30.63
CA PHE A 21 34.45 30.78 -30.19
C PHE A 21 34.18 30.53 -28.70
N ILE A 22 34.47 31.52 -27.85
CA ILE A 22 34.20 31.42 -26.40
C ILE A 22 32.69 31.36 -26.15
N SER A 23 31.88 32.17 -26.83
CA SER A 23 30.42 32.11 -26.68
C SER A 23 29.84 30.77 -27.14
N PHE A 24 30.37 30.21 -28.24
CA PHE A 24 29.92 28.92 -28.76
C PHE A 24 30.32 27.77 -27.82
N PHE A 25 31.54 27.80 -27.30
CA PHE A 25 32.01 26.84 -26.30
C PHE A 25 31.18 26.92 -25.01
N LEU A 26 30.91 28.13 -24.51
CA LEU A 26 30.06 28.35 -23.35
C LEU A 26 28.63 27.85 -23.59
N PHE A 27 28.08 28.09 -24.78
CA PHE A 27 26.75 27.60 -25.16
C PHE A 27 26.67 26.07 -25.13
N ILE A 28 27.66 25.37 -25.70
CA ILE A 28 27.75 23.91 -25.64
C ILE A 28 27.87 23.44 -24.20
N LEU A 29 28.70 24.08 -23.39
CA LEU A 29 28.87 23.73 -21.98
C LEU A 29 27.58 23.89 -21.18
N CYS A 30 26.85 24.99 -21.38
CA CYS A 30 25.54 25.22 -20.78
C CYS A 30 24.48 24.21 -21.27
N MET A 31 24.52 23.83 -22.55
CA MET A 31 23.62 22.83 -23.11
C MET A 31 23.84 21.46 -22.46
N ILE A 32 25.11 21.03 -22.32
CA ILE A 32 25.47 19.78 -21.64
C ILE A 32 25.07 19.84 -20.17
N ALA A 33 25.39 20.93 -19.47
CA ALA A 33 25.02 21.11 -18.06
C ALA A 33 23.50 21.05 -17.85
N SER A 34 22.72 21.68 -18.74
CA SER A 34 21.25 21.63 -18.72
C SER A 34 20.74 20.19 -18.84
N LEU A 35 21.23 19.42 -19.81
CA LEU A 35 20.82 18.02 -20.00
C LEU A 35 21.13 17.16 -18.78
N LEU A 36 22.31 17.33 -18.16
CA LEU A 36 22.72 16.56 -16.99
C LEU A 36 21.85 16.90 -15.75
N ILE A 37 21.64 18.18 -15.48
CA ILE A 37 20.84 18.63 -14.33
C ILE A 37 19.37 18.21 -14.47
N VAL A 38 18.79 18.35 -15.67
CA VAL A 38 17.38 18.03 -15.92
C VAL A 38 17.12 16.54 -15.81
N ASN A 39 18.02 15.69 -16.32
CA ASN A 39 17.86 14.25 -16.26
C ASN A 39 17.99 13.73 -14.81
N GLU A 40 19.07 14.07 -14.12
CA GLU A 40 19.40 13.45 -12.83
C GLU A 40 18.73 14.14 -11.64
N GLY A 41 18.55 15.46 -11.69
CA GLY A 41 18.00 16.26 -10.60
C GLY A 41 16.52 16.68 -10.77
N GLY A 42 15.96 16.57 -11.98
CA GLY A 42 14.61 17.06 -12.28
C GLY A 42 13.61 15.97 -12.64
N ILE A 43 13.66 15.51 -13.89
CA ILE A 43 12.64 14.65 -14.49
C ILE A 43 12.64 13.25 -13.86
N LYS A 44 13.82 12.63 -13.72
CA LYS A 44 13.95 11.26 -13.19
C LYS A 44 13.26 11.05 -11.84
N PRO A 45 13.57 11.82 -10.78
CA PRO A 45 12.96 11.59 -9.47
C PRO A 45 11.45 11.85 -9.46
N VAL A 46 10.96 12.80 -10.27
CA VAL A 46 9.51 13.09 -10.36
C VAL A 46 8.77 11.92 -11.03
N LEU A 47 9.28 11.45 -12.17
CA LEU A 47 8.66 10.34 -12.90
C LEU A 47 8.74 9.05 -12.09
N LEU A 48 9.86 8.79 -11.42
CA LEU A 48 10.01 7.63 -10.54
C LEU A 48 9.02 7.69 -9.35
N ASN A 49 8.85 8.86 -8.73
CA ASN A 49 7.89 9.01 -7.64
C ASN A 49 6.44 8.79 -8.10
N TYR A 50 6.06 9.35 -9.25
CA TYR A 50 4.74 9.11 -9.82
C TYR A 50 4.52 7.61 -10.11
N ALA A 51 5.54 6.96 -10.68
CA ALA A 51 5.54 5.53 -10.96
C ALA A 51 5.32 4.72 -9.67
N LYS A 52 6.07 5.02 -8.60
CA LYS A 52 5.91 4.38 -7.29
C LYS A 52 4.50 4.52 -6.73
N ILE A 53 3.94 5.72 -6.76
CA ILE A 53 2.59 5.99 -6.26
C ILE A 53 1.56 5.19 -7.06
N ARG A 54 1.65 5.21 -8.39
CA ARG A 54 0.72 4.47 -9.26
C ARG A 54 0.81 2.96 -9.01
N VAL A 55 2.01 2.42 -8.90
CA VAL A 55 2.25 1.00 -8.65
C VAL A 55 1.75 0.58 -7.27
N SER A 56 2.01 1.37 -6.23
CA SER A 56 1.47 1.12 -4.88
C SER A 56 -0.07 1.15 -4.88
N ALA A 57 -0.69 2.08 -5.60
CA ALA A 57 -2.14 2.13 -5.73
C ALA A 57 -2.70 0.86 -6.37
N ILE A 58 -2.06 0.35 -7.43
CA ILE A 58 -2.47 -0.88 -8.11
C ILE A 58 -2.31 -2.09 -7.19
N ALA A 59 -1.22 -2.21 -6.42
CA ALA A 59 -1.09 -3.30 -5.44
C ALA A 59 -2.16 -3.25 -4.36
N ASN A 60 -2.47 -2.07 -3.83
CA ASN A 60 -3.53 -1.93 -2.83
C ASN A 60 -4.89 -2.34 -3.41
N GLN A 61 -5.16 -2.02 -4.68
CA GLN A 61 -6.36 -2.50 -5.37
C GLN A 61 -6.36 -4.01 -5.55
N ALA A 62 -5.23 -4.61 -5.96
CA ALA A 62 -5.07 -6.05 -6.12
C ALA A 62 -5.33 -6.81 -4.82
N MET A 63 -4.75 -6.34 -3.71
CA MET A 63 -4.95 -6.91 -2.38
C MET A 63 -6.41 -6.79 -1.91
N GLY A 64 -7.05 -5.65 -2.18
CA GLY A 64 -8.48 -5.45 -1.89
C GLY A 64 -9.40 -6.41 -2.65
N ILE A 65 -9.22 -6.53 -3.97
CA ILE A 65 -10.00 -7.45 -4.82
C ILE A 65 -9.78 -8.91 -4.41
N ALA A 66 -8.55 -9.26 -4.03
CA ALA A 66 -8.24 -10.62 -3.60
C ALA A 66 -8.89 -11.02 -2.27
N VAL A 67 -9.37 -10.07 -1.46
CA VAL A 67 -10.05 -10.31 -0.16
C VAL A 67 -11.53 -9.90 -0.20
N SER A 68 -12.15 -10.04 -1.38
CA SER A 68 -13.56 -9.79 -1.67
C SER A 68 -14.54 -10.46 -0.68
N LYS A 69 -15.74 -9.89 -0.58
CA LYS A 69 -16.87 -10.31 0.28
C LYS A 69 -17.21 -11.80 0.16
N LYS A 70 -16.97 -12.41 -1.00
CA LYS A 70 -17.09 -13.87 -1.21
C LYS A 70 -16.17 -14.71 -0.33
N ILE A 71 -14.98 -14.22 0.06
CA ILE A 71 -14.14 -14.97 1.01
C ILE A 71 -14.84 -15.06 2.37
N SER A 72 -15.60 -14.06 2.82
CA SER A 72 -16.37 -14.18 4.07
C SER A 72 -17.62 -15.07 3.94
N GLU A 73 -18.11 -15.31 2.71
CA GLU A 73 -19.26 -16.17 2.43
C GLU A 73 -18.85 -17.64 2.14
N ASP A 74 -17.70 -17.86 1.47
CA ASP A 74 -17.07 -19.17 1.19
C ASP A 74 -16.17 -19.65 2.34
N LEU A 75 -15.67 -18.72 3.16
CA LEU A 75 -15.28 -19.06 4.51
C LEU A 75 -16.56 -19.38 5.24
N GLU A 76 -16.89 -20.66 5.25
CA GLU A 76 -17.61 -21.24 6.35
C GLU A 76 -16.86 -20.83 7.63
N THR A 77 -17.24 -19.69 8.23
CA THR A 77 -16.61 -19.17 9.45
C THR A 77 -16.77 -20.19 10.58
N LYS A 78 -17.69 -21.15 10.39
CA LYS A 78 -17.95 -22.35 11.18
C LYS A 78 -16.84 -23.42 11.09
N GLU A 79 -16.00 -23.42 10.06
CA GLU A 79 -14.88 -24.37 9.90
C GLU A 79 -13.52 -23.81 10.35
N LEU A 80 -13.41 -22.48 10.53
CA LEU A 80 -12.14 -21.84 10.90
C LEU A 80 -11.69 -22.19 12.32
N TYR A 81 -12.64 -22.37 13.23
CA TYR A 81 -12.35 -22.73 14.62
C TYR A 81 -13.38 -23.71 15.17
N GLN A 82 -12.93 -24.60 16.05
CA GLN A 82 -13.76 -25.50 16.84
C GLN A 82 -13.70 -25.09 18.31
N VAL A 83 -14.86 -25.05 18.96
CA VAL A 83 -14.99 -24.73 20.39
C VAL A 83 -14.97 -26.05 21.16
N GLN A 84 -13.96 -26.23 22.02
CA GLN A 84 -13.96 -27.31 22.99
C GLN A 84 -14.65 -26.84 24.26
N LEU A 85 -15.62 -27.63 24.73
CA LEU A 85 -16.37 -27.37 25.95
C LEU A 85 -15.88 -28.31 27.05
N ASP A 86 -15.85 -27.82 28.28
CA ASP A 86 -15.63 -28.64 29.47
C ASP A 86 -16.86 -29.51 29.80
N ASP A 87 -16.74 -30.38 30.81
CA ASP A 87 -17.83 -31.25 31.28
C ASP A 87 -19.08 -30.48 31.76
N GLN A 88 -18.97 -29.17 31.97
CA GLN A 88 -20.06 -28.29 32.41
C GLN A 88 -20.63 -27.45 31.26
N GLY A 89 -20.15 -27.64 30.02
CA GLY A 89 -20.60 -26.93 28.84
C GLY A 89 -20.00 -25.52 28.69
N ARG A 90 -18.96 -25.16 29.45
CA ARG A 90 -18.24 -23.89 29.33
C ARG A 90 -17.10 -24.03 28.32
N VAL A 91 -16.76 -22.94 27.64
CA VAL A 91 -15.66 -22.96 26.67
C VAL A 91 -14.32 -23.11 27.38
N GLU A 92 -13.60 -24.19 27.07
CA GLU A 92 -12.24 -24.44 27.56
C GLU A 92 -11.19 -23.95 26.56
N ASN A 93 -11.39 -24.19 25.27
CA ASN A 93 -10.40 -23.87 24.24
C ASN A 93 -11.03 -23.59 22.86
N TYR A 94 -10.33 -22.79 22.06
CA TYR A 94 -10.62 -22.55 20.65
C TYR A 94 -9.51 -23.16 19.80
N ILE A 95 -9.83 -24.17 18.99
CA ILE A 95 -8.88 -24.83 18.08
C ILE A 95 -9.08 -24.29 16.67
N PHE A 96 -8.08 -23.61 16.14
CA PHE A 96 -8.08 -23.15 14.77
C PHE A 96 -7.70 -24.27 13.80
N ASN A 97 -8.43 -24.36 12.68
CA ASN A 97 -8.19 -25.38 11.67
C ASN A 97 -7.08 -24.95 10.71
N ALA A 98 -5.88 -25.49 10.92
CA ALA A 98 -4.71 -25.20 10.11
C ALA A 98 -4.89 -25.55 8.61
N GLU A 99 -5.73 -26.53 8.26
CA GLU A 99 -6.01 -26.85 6.85
C GLU A 99 -6.79 -25.72 6.18
N VAL A 100 -7.82 -25.21 6.87
CA VAL A 100 -8.65 -24.10 6.38
C VAL A 100 -7.80 -22.83 6.30
N GLU A 101 -6.99 -22.54 7.33
CA GLU A 101 -6.05 -21.41 7.30
C GLU A 101 -5.11 -21.47 6.09
N ASN A 102 -4.45 -22.60 5.86
CA ASN A 102 -3.53 -22.76 4.72
C ASN A 102 -4.25 -22.63 3.37
N ARG A 103 -5.45 -23.19 3.25
CA ARG A 103 -6.29 -23.08 2.04
C ARG A 103 -6.63 -21.63 1.74
N VAL A 104 -7.03 -20.86 2.76
CA VAL A 104 -7.37 -19.44 2.66
C VAL A 104 -6.14 -18.61 2.30
N GLN A 105 -5.04 -18.82 3.02
CA GLN A 105 -3.77 -18.15 2.76
C GLN A 105 -3.33 -18.35 1.30
N ARG A 106 -3.38 -19.59 0.81
CA ARG A 106 -2.99 -19.95 -0.57
C ARG A 106 -3.94 -19.36 -1.61
N ASN A 107 -5.25 -19.39 -1.35
CA ASN A 107 -6.24 -18.82 -2.27
C ASN A 107 -6.07 -17.31 -2.42
N ILE A 108 -5.84 -16.60 -1.32
CA ILE A 108 -5.56 -15.16 -1.34
C ILE A 108 -4.24 -14.90 -2.09
N GLN A 109 -3.18 -15.66 -1.77
CA GLN A 109 -1.89 -15.52 -2.44
C GLN A 109 -2.02 -15.72 -3.96
N TYR A 110 -2.71 -16.78 -4.38
CA TYR A 110 -2.95 -17.10 -5.79
C TYR A 110 -3.74 -16.00 -6.51
N ARG A 111 -4.76 -15.43 -5.87
CA ARG A 111 -5.56 -14.33 -6.46
C ARG A 111 -4.73 -13.07 -6.66
N VAL A 112 -3.98 -12.65 -5.65
CA VAL A 112 -3.08 -11.49 -5.76
C VAL A 112 -2.00 -11.75 -6.80
N GLU A 113 -1.35 -12.92 -6.78
CA GLU A 113 -0.28 -13.27 -7.73
C GLU A 113 -0.76 -13.26 -9.18
N ASN A 114 -1.94 -13.83 -9.45
CA ASN A 114 -2.50 -13.79 -10.79
C ASN A 114 -2.88 -12.38 -11.23
N PHE A 115 -3.45 -11.58 -10.33
CA PHE A 115 -3.73 -10.17 -10.63
C PHE A 115 -2.44 -9.44 -11.00
N LEU A 116 -1.36 -9.61 -10.22
CA LEU A 116 -0.06 -9.01 -10.51
C LEU A 116 0.48 -9.48 -11.86
N LYS A 117 0.46 -10.79 -12.16
CA LYS A 117 0.88 -11.34 -13.46
C LYS A 117 0.14 -10.76 -14.66
N LEU A 118 -1.13 -10.39 -14.50
CA LEU A 118 -1.89 -9.71 -15.55
C LEU A 118 -1.33 -8.32 -15.85
N LEU A 119 -0.77 -7.64 -14.84
CA LEU A 119 -0.12 -6.33 -15.00
C LEU A 119 1.29 -6.46 -15.59
N GLU A 120 2.05 -7.46 -15.14
CA GLU A 120 3.43 -7.68 -15.60
C GLU A 120 3.51 -7.92 -17.09
N LYS A 121 2.50 -8.58 -17.67
CA LYS A 121 2.50 -8.92 -19.09
C LYS A 121 2.55 -7.70 -20.00
N GLY A 122 2.22 -6.48 -19.54
CA GLY A 122 2.44 -5.23 -20.27
C GLY A 122 1.78 -5.14 -21.66
N GLU A 123 1.12 -6.19 -22.09
CA GLU A 123 0.46 -6.33 -23.36
C GLU A 123 -0.86 -5.59 -23.22
N ARG A 124 -0.95 -4.44 -23.91
CA ARG A 124 -2.25 -3.98 -24.41
C ARG A 124 -2.94 -5.24 -24.92
N PRO A 125 -4.07 -5.68 -24.35
CA PRO A 125 -4.73 -6.87 -24.86
C PRO A 125 -4.89 -6.61 -26.34
N GLU A 126 -4.23 -7.41 -27.18
CA GLU A 126 -4.60 -7.43 -28.58
C GLU A 126 -6.10 -7.61 -28.56
N THR A 127 -6.79 -6.61 -29.09
CA THR A 127 -8.24 -6.57 -29.14
C THR A 127 -8.70 -7.91 -29.72
N GLY A 128 -9.19 -8.82 -28.87
CA GLY A 128 -9.67 -10.13 -29.29
C GLY A 128 -9.03 -11.38 -28.69
N VAL A 129 -8.06 -11.31 -27.77
CA VAL A 129 -7.67 -12.52 -27.00
C VAL A 129 -8.30 -12.48 -25.61
N PRO A 130 -9.34 -13.29 -25.32
CA PRO A 130 -9.81 -13.45 -23.96
C PRO A 130 -8.70 -14.13 -23.16
N ILE A 131 -8.11 -13.41 -22.22
CA ILE A 131 -7.37 -14.06 -21.16
C ILE A 131 -8.42 -14.72 -20.28
N GLU A 132 -8.60 -16.03 -20.47
CA GLU A 132 -9.46 -16.89 -19.67
C GLU A 132 -8.92 -16.93 -18.23
N VAL A 133 -9.23 -15.91 -17.45
CA VAL A 133 -9.30 -16.04 -16.00
C VAL A 133 -10.62 -15.40 -15.61
N GLU A 134 -11.69 -16.18 -15.69
CA GLU A 134 -12.88 -15.97 -14.87
C GLU A 134 -12.42 -16.06 -13.41
N LEU A 135 -11.79 -15.00 -12.90
CA LEU A 135 -11.95 -14.72 -11.49
C LEU A 135 -13.45 -14.43 -11.35
N ASP A 136 -14.09 -15.08 -10.39
CA ASP A 136 -15.49 -14.86 -9.97
C ASP A 136 -15.72 -13.44 -9.41
N LEU A 137 -15.23 -12.43 -10.13
CA LEU A 137 -15.22 -11.03 -9.77
C LEU A 137 -16.63 -10.47 -9.90
N GLU A 138 -16.99 -9.62 -8.96
CA GLU A 138 -18.20 -8.83 -9.07
C GLU A 138 -18.10 -7.82 -10.24
N PRO A 139 -19.24 -7.36 -10.81
CA PRO A 139 -19.23 -6.48 -11.99
C PRO A 139 -18.47 -5.16 -11.81
N ASP A 140 -18.32 -4.68 -10.58
CA ASP A 140 -17.52 -3.50 -10.20
C ASP A 140 -16.01 -3.82 -10.15
N GLU A 141 -15.63 -4.99 -9.62
CA GLU A 141 -14.25 -5.50 -9.63
C GLU A 141 -13.76 -5.74 -11.07
N GLN A 142 -14.64 -6.23 -11.96
CA GLN A 142 -14.34 -6.39 -13.38
C GLN A 142 -14.02 -5.04 -14.06
N LYS A 143 -14.80 -3.99 -13.77
CA LYS A 143 -14.56 -2.64 -14.30
C LYS A 143 -13.24 -2.05 -13.81
N LEU A 144 -12.88 -2.30 -12.55
CA LEU A 144 -11.59 -1.87 -12.00
C LEU A 144 -10.44 -2.56 -12.71
N LEU A 145 -10.55 -3.87 -12.94
CA LEU A 145 -9.58 -4.63 -13.71
C LEU A 145 -9.48 -4.11 -15.15
N GLU A 146 -10.61 -3.82 -15.80
CA GLU A 146 -10.66 -3.23 -17.15
C GLU A 146 -10.00 -1.85 -17.21
N ASP A 147 -10.27 -0.94 -16.26
CA ASP A 147 -9.61 0.39 -16.22
C ASP A 147 -8.09 0.26 -16.07
N VAL A 148 -7.65 -0.68 -15.23
CA VAL A 148 -6.23 -0.99 -15.04
C VAL A 148 -5.63 -1.60 -16.32
N ARG A 149 -6.38 -2.40 -17.09
CA ARG A 149 -5.95 -2.94 -18.39
C ARG A 149 -5.94 -1.89 -19.51
N GLU A 150 -6.95 -1.04 -19.61
CA GLU A 150 -7.12 -0.04 -20.66
C GLU A 150 -6.13 1.11 -20.53
N ARG A 151 -5.95 1.64 -19.31
CA ARG A 151 -4.94 2.66 -19.04
C ARG A 151 -3.55 2.03 -18.90
N GLY A 152 -3.48 0.72 -18.62
CA GLY A 152 -2.23 -0.02 -18.47
C GLY A 152 -1.29 0.58 -17.44
N LEU A 153 -0.01 0.32 -17.64
CA LEU A 153 1.10 0.96 -16.93
C LEU A 153 1.51 2.29 -17.58
N LEU A 154 0.59 2.93 -18.31
CA LEU A 154 0.80 4.25 -18.91
C LEU A 154 0.50 5.34 -17.88
N VAL A 155 1.53 6.11 -17.57
CA VAL A 155 1.43 7.27 -16.70
C VAL A 155 1.63 8.54 -17.52
N GLU A 156 0.65 9.44 -17.48
CA GLU A 156 0.76 10.73 -18.15
C GLU A 156 1.19 11.82 -17.15
N VAL A 157 2.38 12.39 -17.34
CA VAL A 157 2.89 13.46 -16.46
C VAL A 157 2.96 14.78 -17.23
N PRO A 158 2.31 15.86 -16.75
CA PRO A 158 2.45 17.19 -17.36
C PRO A 158 3.91 17.65 -17.38
N VAL A 159 4.35 18.28 -18.47
CA VAL A 159 5.74 18.77 -18.61
C VAL A 159 6.14 19.68 -17.45
N GLY A 160 5.27 20.59 -17.01
CA GLY A 160 5.59 21.48 -15.90
C GLY A 160 5.80 20.75 -14.57
N GLN A 161 5.07 19.64 -14.35
CA GLN A 161 5.30 18.74 -13.22
C GLN A 161 6.62 17.97 -13.38
N ALA A 162 6.88 17.41 -14.56
CA ALA A 162 8.12 16.67 -14.83
C ALA A 162 9.37 17.54 -14.64
N LEU A 163 9.30 18.84 -14.99
CA LEU A 163 10.36 19.80 -14.77
C LEU A 163 10.41 20.37 -13.33
N GLY A 164 9.45 20.02 -12.47
CA GLY A 164 9.37 20.48 -11.09
C GLY A 164 9.05 21.98 -10.95
N ILE A 165 8.32 22.56 -11.91
CA ILE A 165 7.96 23.99 -11.92
C ILE A 165 6.57 24.17 -11.30
N PRO A 166 6.45 24.69 -10.06
CA PRO A 166 5.17 24.69 -9.34
C PRO A 166 4.06 25.47 -10.04
N ILE A 167 4.42 26.60 -10.67
CA ILE A 167 3.48 27.48 -11.38
C ILE A 167 2.92 26.81 -12.64
N LEU A 168 3.64 25.85 -13.21
CA LEU A 168 3.27 25.13 -14.42
C LEU A 168 2.90 23.66 -14.16
N ALA A 169 2.78 23.24 -12.90
CA ALA A 169 2.58 21.84 -12.52
C ALA A 169 1.41 21.17 -13.26
N ASN A 170 0.32 21.89 -13.50
CA ASN A 170 -0.87 21.39 -14.18
C ASN A 170 -1.01 21.90 -15.63
N LEU A 171 0.00 22.61 -16.16
CA LEU A 171 -0.04 23.22 -17.48
C LEU A 171 0.96 22.55 -18.44
N GLY A 172 0.61 22.58 -19.72
CA GLY A 172 1.43 22.07 -20.82
C GLY A 172 1.00 20.68 -21.30
N PRO A 173 1.67 20.16 -22.34
CA PRO A 173 1.42 18.83 -22.85
C PRO A 173 1.79 17.77 -21.81
N LYS A 174 1.14 16.61 -21.86
CA LYS A 174 1.45 15.48 -21.00
C LYS A 174 2.44 14.55 -21.68
N ILE A 175 3.45 14.10 -20.94
CA ILE A 175 4.43 13.12 -21.39
C ILE A 175 3.93 11.73 -20.99
N PRO A 176 3.69 10.83 -21.95
CA PRO A 176 3.40 9.43 -21.66
C PRO A 176 4.67 8.71 -21.18
N VAL A 177 4.60 8.07 -20.02
CA VAL A 177 5.65 7.22 -19.47
C VAL A 177 5.13 5.80 -19.41
N ASN A 178 5.69 4.93 -20.24
CA ASN A 178 5.45 3.51 -20.18
C ASN A 178 6.29 2.93 -19.04
N MET A 179 5.66 2.18 -18.16
CA MET A 179 6.32 1.52 -17.05
C MET A 179 6.13 0.01 -17.20
N GLU A 180 7.08 -0.74 -16.70
CA GLU A 180 6.96 -2.18 -16.50
C GLU A 180 6.96 -2.44 -14.99
N VAL A 181 6.24 -3.46 -14.56
CA VAL A 181 6.15 -3.85 -13.15
C VAL A 181 6.41 -5.34 -13.06
N ILE A 182 7.17 -5.74 -12.06
CA ILE A 182 7.38 -7.15 -11.70
C ILE A 182 7.18 -7.23 -10.20
N GLY A 183 6.39 -8.18 -9.72
CA GLY A 183 6.06 -8.25 -8.30
C GLY A 183 5.87 -9.66 -7.77
N SER A 184 6.07 -9.79 -6.47
CA SER A 184 5.79 -11.01 -5.72
C SER A 184 4.91 -10.69 -4.52
N VAL A 185 4.10 -11.66 -4.13
CA VAL A 185 3.20 -11.56 -2.98
C VAL A 185 3.51 -12.66 -1.96
N GLY A 186 3.63 -12.26 -0.70
CA GLY A 186 3.60 -13.13 0.46
C GLY A 186 2.31 -12.90 1.25
N THR A 187 1.70 -13.98 1.74
CA THR A 187 0.55 -13.91 2.64
C THR A 187 0.82 -14.72 3.89
N LYS A 188 0.27 -14.29 5.02
CA LYS A 188 0.34 -15.00 6.30
C LYS A 188 -0.93 -14.76 7.10
N ILE A 189 -1.50 -15.80 7.69
CA ILE A 189 -2.58 -15.66 8.66
C ILE A 189 -1.97 -15.44 10.05
N THR A 190 -2.51 -14.47 10.78
CA THR A 190 -2.11 -14.12 12.15
C THR A 190 -3.34 -14.03 13.03
N SER A 191 -3.20 -14.40 14.29
CA SER A 191 -4.27 -14.36 15.27
C SER A 191 -3.82 -13.53 16.46
N GLU A 192 -4.62 -12.54 16.85
CA GLU A 192 -4.37 -11.65 17.96
C GLU A 192 -5.47 -11.79 19.00
N LEU A 193 -5.08 -11.93 20.27
CA LEU A 193 -5.98 -12.00 21.42
C LEU A 193 -5.93 -10.67 22.17
N THR A 194 -7.05 -9.95 22.23
CA THR A 194 -7.19 -8.72 23.01
C THR A 194 -8.13 -8.96 24.17
N GLN A 195 -7.67 -8.74 25.41
CA GLN A 195 -8.56 -8.78 26.59
C GLN A 195 -9.53 -7.59 26.55
N THR A 196 -10.82 -7.86 26.75
CA THR A 196 -11.90 -6.87 26.72
C THR A 196 -12.53 -6.76 28.11
N GLY A 197 -12.45 -5.57 28.74
CA GLY A 197 -13.26 -5.24 29.91
C GLY A 197 -13.33 -6.32 31.01
N ILE A 198 -14.48 -6.39 31.71
CA ILE A 198 -14.62 -7.03 33.02
C ILE A 198 -14.12 -8.48 33.10
N ASN A 199 -14.09 -9.27 32.02
CA ASN A 199 -13.36 -10.56 31.89
C ASN A 199 -13.38 -11.16 30.47
N GLY A 200 -13.74 -10.42 29.42
CA GLY A 200 -13.89 -10.97 28.06
C GLY A 200 -12.59 -11.04 27.27
N ALA A 201 -12.61 -11.76 26.16
CA ALA A 201 -11.52 -11.75 25.19
C ALA A 201 -12.05 -11.63 23.75
N LEU A 202 -11.39 -10.82 22.94
CA LEU A 202 -11.62 -10.69 21.51
C LEU A 202 -10.46 -11.36 20.78
N ILE A 203 -10.76 -12.42 20.05
CA ILE A 203 -9.81 -13.07 19.14
C ILE A 203 -10.06 -12.52 17.75
N GLN A 204 -9.03 -11.95 17.14
CA GLN A 204 -9.09 -11.42 15.79
C GLN A 204 -8.11 -12.17 14.90
N VAL A 205 -8.63 -12.75 13.81
CA VAL A 205 -7.81 -13.42 12.80
C VAL A 205 -7.65 -12.46 11.62
N ASN A 206 -6.40 -12.13 11.30
CA ASN A 206 -6.03 -11.24 10.21
C ASN A 206 -5.24 -12.00 9.14
N VAL A 207 -5.47 -11.66 7.88
CA VAL A 207 -4.55 -12.00 6.79
C VAL A 207 -3.61 -10.82 6.59
N HIS A 208 -2.32 -11.05 6.84
CA HIS A 208 -1.22 -10.17 6.51
C HIS A 208 -0.79 -10.42 5.06
N ILE A 209 -0.88 -9.41 4.21
CA ILE A 209 -0.47 -9.48 2.80
C ILE A 209 0.70 -8.51 2.61
N GLU A 210 1.83 -9.02 2.14
CA GLU A 210 3.00 -8.24 1.76
C GLU A 210 3.23 -8.39 0.25
N VAL A 211 3.12 -7.29 -0.48
CA VAL A 211 3.40 -7.21 -1.91
C VAL A 211 4.67 -6.39 -2.12
N GLU A 212 5.66 -7.00 -2.76
CA GLU A 212 6.89 -6.34 -3.18
C GLU A 212 6.91 -6.25 -4.70
N MET A 213 6.99 -5.04 -5.24
CA MET A 213 7.01 -4.78 -6.68
C MET A 213 8.20 -3.93 -7.05
N MET A 214 8.86 -4.27 -8.15
CA MET A 214 9.82 -3.42 -8.82
C MET A 214 9.13 -2.70 -9.97
N VAL A 215 9.18 -1.37 -9.95
CA VAL A 215 8.76 -0.54 -11.09
C VAL A 215 9.96 -0.18 -11.92
N VAL A 216 9.85 -0.38 -13.24
CA VAL A 216 10.89 -0.08 -14.22
C VAL A 216 10.36 0.95 -15.19
N ILE A 217 11.08 2.07 -15.30
CA ILE A 217 10.84 3.13 -16.28
C ILE A 217 12.10 3.33 -17.13
N PRO A 218 12.04 3.95 -18.32
CA PRO A 218 13.15 3.92 -19.30
C PRO A 218 14.53 4.37 -18.80
N PHE A 219 14.59 5.15 -17.71
CA PHE A 219 15.82 5.73 -17.16
C PHE A 219 16.00 5.45 -15.65
N ALA A 220 15.14 4.65 -15.03
CA ALA A 220 15.21 4.32 -13.60
C ALA A 220 14.40 3.07 -13.24
N SER A 221 14.77 2.42 -12.15
CA SER A 221 13.92 1.42 -11.51
C SER A 221 13.98 1.60 -10.00
N ASP A 222 12.93 1.15 -9.31
CA ASP A 222 12.88 1.17 -7.86
C ASP A 222 11.89 0.14 -7.32
N THR A 223 12.05 -0.24 -6.05
CA THR A 223 11.21 -1.20 -5.37
C THR A 223 10.17 -0.49 -4.49
N VAL A 224 8.95 -1.01 -4.53
CA VAL A 224 7.79 -0.56 -3.76
C VAL A 224 7.30 -1.73 -2.93
N LYS A 225 7.19 -1.52 -1.62
CA LYS A 225 6.57 -2.47 -0.69
C LYS A 225 5.20 -1.96 -0.28
N SER A 226 4.19 -2.81 -0.35
CA SER A 226 2.83 -2.51 0.11
C SER A 226 2.38 -3.63 1.04
N VAL A 227 1.97 -3.25 2.24
CA VAL A 227 1.58 -4.15 3.31
C VAL A 227 0.14 -3.83 3.69
N GLN A 228 -0.69 -4.86 3.80
CA GLN A 228 -2.08 -4.72 4.20
C GLN A 228 -2.48 -5.84 5.16
N ASP A 229 -3.09 -5.45 6.28
CA ASP A 229 -3.69 -6.37 7.24
C ASP A 229 -5.21 -6.33 7.09
N ILE A 230 -5.81 -7.48 6.78
CA ILE A 230 -7.25 -7.58 6.54
C ILE A 230 -7.88 -8.53 7.57
N PRO A 231 -8.81 -8.05 8.41
CA PRO A 231 -9.49 -8.91 9.37
C PRO A 231 -10.41 -9.88 8.65
N VAL A 232 -10.19 -11.17 8.87
CA VAL A 232 -11.00 -12.25 8.31
C VAL A 232 -12.20 -12.54 9.21
N THR A 233 -11.94 -12.70 10.51
CA THR A 233 -12.98 -12.96 11.50
C THR A 233 -12.63 -12.39 12.85
N LYS A 234 -13.67 -12.09 13.63
CA LYS A 234 -13.59 -11.62 15.02
C LYS A 234 -14.49 -12.50 15.86
N LEU A 235 -13.91 -13.10 16.89
CA LEU A 235 -14.58 -13.97 17.82
C LEU A 235 -14.55 -13.34 19.20
N PHE A 236 -15.72 -13.10 19.77
CA PHE A 236 -15.84 -12.57 21.12
C PHE A 236 -16.15 -13.72 22.09
N HIS A 237 -15.28 -13.90 23.07
CA HIS A 237 -15.49 -14.78 24.21
C HIS A 237 -15.90 -13.93 25.42
N PRO A 238 -17.18 -13.96 25.83
CA PRO A 238 -17.60 -13.32 27.07
C PRO A 238 -17.04 -14.10 28.26
N GLY A 239 -16.28 -13.45 29.14
CA GLY A 239 -15.90 -14.04 30.41
C GLY A 239 -16.94 -13.77 31.48
N ASP A 240 -16.83 -14.51 32.59
CA ASP A 240 -17.75 -14.39 33.72
C ASP A 240 -17.68 -12.99 34.33
N VAL A 241 -18.82 -12.28 34.32
CA VAL A 241 -18.96 -11.00 35.01
C VAL A 241 -19.18 -11.28 36.51
N PRO A 242 -18.40 -10.67 37.42
CA PRO A 242 -18.63 -10.82 38.85
C PRO A 242 -20.03 -10.32 39.24
N GLU A 243 -20.70 -11.01 40.17
CA GLU A 243 -21.99 -10.56 40.75
C GLU A 243 -21.88 -9.18 41.44
N TYR A 244 -20.66 -8.75 41.76
CA TYR A 244 -20.37 -7.48 42.40
C TYR A 244 -19.32 -6.69 41.60
N TYR A 245 -19.72 -5.55 41.04
CA TYR A 245 -18.82 -4.58 40.41
C TYR A 245 -18.71 -3.35 41.31
N HIS A 246 -17.57 -3.19 41.98
CA HIS A 246 -17.26 -1.98 42.74
C HIS A 246 -16.53 -1.00 41.80
N ASP A 247 -17.29 -0.13 41.15
CA ASP A 247 -16.72 1.07 40.54
C ASP A 247 -16.33 2.00 41.70
N GLY A 248 -15.06 2.36 41.83
CA GLY A 248 -14.45 2.98 43.02
C GLY A 248 -14.91 4.41 43.36
N GLY A 249 -16.16 4.76 43.06
CA GLY A 249 -16.80 5.99 43.54
C GLY A 249 -17.22 5.86 45.00
N GLU A 250 -16.81 6.82 45.84
CA GLU A 250 -17.33 6.96 47.21
C GLU A 250 -18.86 7.04 47.19
N GLY A 251 -19.56 5.98 47.63
CA GLY A 251 -20.94 6.12 48.11
C GLY A 251 -21.98 5.07 47.69
N SER A 252 -21.68 4.03 46.90
CA SER A 252 -22.70 3.03 46.51
C SER A 252 -22.34 1.59 46.91
N SER A 253 -22.37 1.31 48.22
CA SER A 253 -22.38 -0.06 48.72
C SER A 253 -23.78 -0.67 48.58
N ASN A 254 -24.04 -1.39 47.50
CA ASN A 254 -25.27 -2.17 47.30
C ASN A 254 -25.23 -3.56 47.99
N LEU A 255 -24.50 -3.70 49.11
CA LEU A 255 -24.59 -4.93 49.92
C LEU A 255 -25.92 -4.91 50.70
N SER A 256 -26.96 -5.55 50.15
CA SER A 256 -28.12 -5.92 50.96
C SER A 256 -27.80 -7.22 51.70
N VAL A 257 -27.54 -7.12 53.00
CA VAL A 257 -27.51 -8.30 53.89
C VAL A 257 -28.96 -8.77 54.05
N PRO A 258 -29.27 -10.06 53.80
CA PRO A 258 -30.60 -10.57 54.06
C PRO A 258 -30.86 -10.51 55.57
N ILE A 259 -31.94 -9.82 55.96
CA ILE A 259 -32.43 -9.89 57.33
C ILE A 259 -33.17 -11.21 57.45
N GLU A 260 -32.59 -12.16 58.17
CA GLU A 260 -33.29 -13.36 58.58
C GLU A 260 -34.37 -12.92 59.58
N SER A 261 -35.64 -13.01 59.18
CA SER A 261 -36.75 -12.75 60.08
C SER A 261 -36.86 -13.94 61.03
N ASP A 262 -36.10 -13.90 62.12
CA ASP A 262 -36.28 -14.84 63.21
C ASP A 262 -37.76 -14.85 63.62
N PHE A 263 -38.27 -16.08 63.68
CA PHE A 263 -39.60 -16.45 64.12
C PHE A 263 -40.02 -15.64 65.36
N ILE A 264 -41.14 -14.95 65.27
CA ILE A 264 -41.93 -14.58 66.45
C ILE A 264 -43.24 -15.38 66.34
N GLU A 265 -43.36 -16.38 67.22
CA GLU A 265 -44.60 -17.11 67.55
C GLU A 265 -45.76 -16.17 67.91
#